data_AF-A0AAP9E3Z8-F1
#
_entry.id   AF-A0AAP9E3Z8-F1
#
_cell.length_a   1.000
_cell.length_b   1.000
_cell.length_c   1.000
_cell.angle_alpha   90.00
_cell.angle_beta   90.00
_cell.angle_gamma   90.00
#
_symmetry.space_group_name_H-M   'P 1'
#
loop_
_entity.id
_entity.type
_entity.pdbx_description
1 polymer ?
#
loop_
_entity_poly.entity_id
_entity_poly.type
_entity_poly.pdbx_seq_one_letter_code
_entity_poly.pdbx_strand_id
1 'polypeptide(L)'
;MGIGILLGIHRVGVAGAPGFLGAEVMAALKQYPLPALVTHTTDTRAGSVFKALCAVYPGQISAEHLMARSGLSWRAEPIWSFVSLCNDFIKINEAIEPFGWRAERSGGTPRDNYWLSPLGGG
;
A
#
# COMPACT_ATOMS: atom_id res chain seq x y z
N MET A 1 21.29 -38.75 21.04
CA MET A 1 19.97 -38.76 20.34
C MET A 1 19.04 -37.92 21.18
N GLY A 2 18.65 -36.68 20.90
CA GLY A 2 18.59 -35.92 19.66
C GLY A 2 17.15 -35.43 19.47
N ILE A 3 16.71 -34.40 20.22
CA ILE A 3 15.45 -33.68 19.96
C ILE A 3 15.70 -32.21 20.29
N GLY A 4 15.83 -31.38 19.24
CA GLY A 4 15.98 -29.94 19.34
C GLY A 4 14.69 -29.26 18.93
N ILE A 5 14.13 -28.44 19.83
CA ILE A 5 13.11 -27.41 19.60
C ILE A 5 13.40 -26.40 20.75
N LEU A 6 13.55 -25.08 20.59
CA LEU A 6 12.62 -24.11 20.04
C LEU A 6 13.26 -22.69 20.09
N LEU A 7 12.87 -21.85 19.13
CA LEU A 7 12.75 -20.39 19.20
C LEU A 7 14.04 -19.52 19.19
N GLY A 8 14.62 -19.36 18.00
CA GLY A 8 15.37 -18.17 17.64
C GLY A 8 14.68 -17.45 16.48
N ILE A 9 13.63 -16.66 16.76
CA ILE A 9 13.03 -15.78 15.74
C ILE A 9 13.68 -14.42 15.84
N HIS A 10 14.89 -14.33 15.31
CA HIS A 10 15.50 -13.07 14.91
C HIS A 10 15.72 -13.14 13.41
N ARG A 11 14.83 -12.52 12.63
CA ARG A 11 15.16 -12.01 11.30
C ARG A 11 14.50 -10.67 11.09
N VAL A 12 15.18 -9.66 11.61
CA VAL A 12 15.30 -8.37 10.95
C VAL A 12 15.96 -8.62 9.60
N GLY A 13 15.35 -8.11 8.53
CA GLY A 13 15.97 -8.01 7.21
C GLY A 13 15.08 -8.51 6.09
N VAL A 14 14.33 -7.59 5.49
CA VAL A 14 14.07 -7.66 4.04
C VAL A 14 14.51 -6.34 3.45
N ALA A 15 15.80 -6.30 3.11
CA ALA A 15 16.31 -5.49 2.02
C ALA A 15 15.72 -6.01 0.70
N GLY A 16 15.57 -5.11 -0.27
CA GLY A 16 14.78 -5.30 -1.49
C GLY A 16 14.93 -6.64 -2.21
N ALA A 17 13.79 -7.20 -2.59
CA ALA A 17 13.70 -8.28 -3.56
C ALA A 17 13.18 -7.69 -4.89
N PRO A 18 13.98 -7.67 -5.97
CA PRO A 18 13.46 -7.50 -7.32
C PRO A 18 12.92 -8.85 -7.79
N GLY A 19 11.64 -8.89 -8.16
CA GLY A 19 11.05 -10.02 -8.88
C GLY A 19 10.36 -11.06 -8.01
N PHE A 20 9.06 -10.84 -7.77
CA PHE A 20 8.07 -11.90 -7.72
C PHE A 20 6.72 -11.29 -8.10
N LEU A 21 6.51 -11.05 -9.40
CA LEU A 21 5.16 -10.89 -9.92
C LEU A 21 4.55 -12.31 -9.94
N GLY A 22 4.19 -12.81 -8.75
CA GLY A 22 3.59 -14.13 -8.57
C GLY A 22 2.33 -14.22 -9.42
N ALA A 23 2.04 -15.40 -9.97
CA ALA A 23 0.87 -15.65 -10.84
C ALA A 23 -0.46 -15.12 -10.25
N GLU A 24 -0.52 -14.95 -8.94
CA GLU A 24 -1.63 -14.41 -8.15
C GLU A 24 -1.84 -12.91 -8.34
N VAL A 25 -0.76 -12.12 -8.43
CA VAL A 25 -0.83 -10.70 -8.83
C VAL A 25 -1.43 -10.58 -10.22
N MET A 26 -1.00 -11.45 -11.13
CA MET A 26 -1.53 -11.49 -12.49
C MET A 26 -2.98 -11.98 -12.53
N ALA A 27 -3.39 -12.87 -11.62
CA ALA A 27 -4.78 -13.32 -11.49
C ALA A 27 -5.68 -12.22 -10.92
N ALA A 28 -5.24 -11.51 -9.87
CA ALA A 28 -5.97 -10.38 -9.29
C ALA A 28 -6.11 -9.22 -10.30
N LEU A 29 -5.05 -8.89 -11.04
CA LEU A 29 -5.11 -7.90 -12.13
C LEU A 29 -6.03 -8.33 -13.28
N LYS A 30 -6.12 -9.63 -13.59
CA LYS A 30 -7.06 -10.17 -14.58
C LYS A 30 -8.51 -10.07 -14.11
N GLN A 31 -8.76 -10.25 -12.81
CA GLN A 31 -10.11 -10.25 -12.24
C GLN A 31 -10.61 -8.83 -11.97
N TYR A 32 -9.76 -7.95 -11.44
CA TYR A 32 -10.05 -6.54 -11.20
C TYR A 32 -8.85 -5.68 -11.61
N PRO A 33 -8.81 -5.16 -12.85
CA PRO A 33 -7.71 -4.34 -13.31
C PRO A 33 -7.68 -3.02 -12.52
N LEU A 34 -6.52 -2.66 -11.96
CA LEU A 34 -6.30 -1.42 -11.20
C LEU A 34 -6.90 -0.16 -11.90
N PRO A 35 -6.81 0.00 -13.23
CA PRO A 35 -7.47 1.12 -13.94
C PRO A 35 -8.99 1.20 -13.73
N ALA A 36 -9.70 0.07 -13.64
CA ALA A 36 -11.14 0.06 -13.36
C ALA A 36 -11.42 0.46 -11.90
N LEU A 37 -10.56 0.04 -10.97
CA LEU A 37 -10.65 0.43 -9.56
C LEU A 37 -10.50 1.95 -9.35
N VAL A 38 -9.63 2.58 -10.14
CA VAL A 38 -9.40 4.04 -10.11
C VAL A 38 -10.63 4.82 -10.54
N THR A 39 -11.48 4.27 -11.41
CA THR A 39 -12.72 4.93 -11.85
C THR A 39 -13.81 4.95 -10.78
N HIS A 40 -13.72 4.11 -9.75
CA HIS A 40 -14.67 4.09 -8.63
C HIS A 40 -14.36 5.12 -7.54
N THR A 41 -13.19 5.75 -7.57
CA THR A 41 -12.69 6.63 -6.50
C THR A 41 -12.54 8.11 -6.95
N THR A 42 -13.18 8.50 -8.05
CA THR A 42 -12.97 9.82 -8.69
C THR A 42 -13.49 11.04 -7.91
N ASP A 43 -12.73 12.13 -8.03
CA ASP A 43 -12.86 13.50 -7.46
C ASP A 43 -12.77 13.70 -5.94
N THR A 44 -12.17 12.74 -5.24
CA THR A 44 -11.79 12.96 -3.84
C THR A 44 -10.27 12.96 -3.66
N ARG A 45 -9.81 13.59 -2.58
CA ARG A 45 -8.39 13.54 -2.16
C ARG A 45 -7.90 12.09 -2.00
N ALA A 46 -8.75 11.21 -1.48
CA ALA A 46 -8.50 9.77 -1.40
C ALA A 46 -8.29 9.13 -2.78
N GLY A 47 -9.06 9.54 -3.79
CA GLY A 47 -8.84 9.12 -5.19
C GLY A 47 -7.47 9.53 -5.74
N SER A 48 -6.96 10.70 -5.35
CA SER A 48 -5.62 11.15 -5.75
C SER A 48 -4.51 10.34 -5.09
N VAL A 49 -4.67 10.00 -3.81
CA VAL A 49 -3.77 9.07 -3.09
C VAL A 49 -3.81 7.68 -3.75
N PHE A 50 -5.00 7.18 -4.08
CA PHE A 50 -5.15 5.87 -4.73
C PHE A 50 -4.50 5.83 -6.12
N LYS A 51 -4.72 6.87 -6.95
CA LYS A 51 -4.04 7.02 -8.25
C LYS A 51 -2.52 6.99 -8.10
N ALA A 52 -1.98 7.67 -7.09
CA ALA A 52 -0.54 7.67 -6.83
C ALA A 52 -0.01 6.28 -6.44
N LEU A 53 -0.80 5.48 -5.70
CA LEU A 53 -0.47 4.09 -5.37
C LEU A 53 -0.52 3.17 -6.60
N CYS A 54 -1.55 3.29 -7.44
CA CYS A 54 -1.64 2.53 -8.69
C CYS A 54 -0.47 2.84 -9.64
N ALA A 55 -0.01 4.08 -9.68
CA ALA A 55 1.10 4.51 -10.53
C ALA A 55 2.47 3.93 -10.10
N VAL A 56 2.61 3.50 -8.85
CA VAL A 56 3.86 2.88 -8.36
C VAL A 56 3.80 1.36 -8.29
N TYR A 57 2.60 0.77 -8.36
CA TYR A 57 2.42 -0.68 -8.34
C TYR A 57 3.22 -1.38 -9.44
N PRO A 58 3.91 -2.51 -9.16
CA PRO A 58 3.93 -3.32 -7.93
C PRO A 58 4.93 -2.84 -6.85
N GLY A 59 5.45 -1.62 -6.96
CA GLY A 59 6.37 -1.03 -5.99
C GLY A 59 5.68 -0.36 -4.80
N GLN A 60 6.51 0.29 -3.99
CA GLN A 60 6.12 1.01 -2.78
C GLN A 60 6.50 2.49 -2.87
N ILE A 61 5.79 3.35 -2.12
CA ILE A 61 6.04 4.78 -2.05
C ILE A 61 6.06 5.26 -0.60
N SER A 62 6.99 6.14 -0.23
CA SER A 62 7.00 6.71 1.12
C SER A 62 5.81 7.65 1.35
N ALA A 63 5.38 7.79 2.60
CA ALA A 63 4.27 8.69 2.96
C ALA A 63 4.54 10.12 2.47
N GLU A 64 5.76 10.64 2.64
CA GLU A 64 6.17 11.97 2.14
C GLU A 64 5.94 12.14 0.63
N HIS A 65 6.37 11.18 -0.19
CA HIS A 65 6.18 11.24 -1.63
C HIS A 65 4.72 11.04 -2.03
N LEU A 66 3.99 10.21 -1.27
CA LEU A 66 2.57 9.98 -1.49
C LEU A 66 1.75 11.25 -1.20
N MET A 67 2.03 11.93 -0.09
CA MET A 67 1.44 13.22 0.25
C MET A 67 1.76 14.29 -0.80
N ALA A 68 3.02 14.38 -1.24
CA ALA A 68 3.40 15.32 -2.29
C ALA A 68 2.65 15.07 -3.60
N ARG A 69 2.46 13.80 -4.00
CA ARG A 69 1.73 13.43 -5.22
C ARG A 69 0.22 13.59 -5.11
N SER A 70 -0.35 13.50 -3.91
CA SER A 70 -1.79 13.68 -3.68
C SER A 70 -2.20 15.14 -3.42
N GLY A 71 -1.26 16.08 -3.51
CA GLY A 71 -1.53 17.51 -3.29
C GLY A 71 -1.62 17.92 -1.81
N LEU A 72 -1.15 17.07 -0.89
CA LEU A 72 -1.05 17.41 0.52
C LEU A 72 0.21 18.25 0.78
N SER A 73 0.01 19.41 1.40
CA SER A 73 1.07 20.37 1.77
C SER A 73 1.89 19.90 2.97
N TRP A 74 2.45 18.69 2.93
CA TRP A 74 3.15 18.09 4.08
C TRP A 74 4.36 18.91 4.56
N ARG A 75 4.97 19.73 3.69
CA ARG A 75 6.07 20.64 4.08
C ARG A 75 5.58 21.84 4.91
N ALA A 76 4.35 22.29 4.69
CA ALA A 76 3.75 23.39 5.45
C ALA A 76 3.05 22.86 6.70
N GLU A 77 2.33 21.74 6.58
CA GLU A 77 1.52 21.15 7.65
C GLU A 77 1.74 19.63 7.74
N PRO A 78 2.89 19.17 8.27
CA PRO A 78 3.27 17.75 8.24
C PRO A 78 2.33 16.86 9.04
N ILE A 79 1.93 17.28 10.25
CA ILE A 79 1.05 16.50 11.14
C ILE A 79 -0.34 16.36 10.51
N TRP A 80 -0.95 17.47 10.09
CA TRP A 80 -2.29 17.46 9.48
C TRP A 80 -2.33 16.71 8.16
N SER A 81 -1.29 16.84 7.34
CA SER A 81 -1.17 16.10 6.07
C SER A 81 -1.07 14.60 6.33
N PHE A 82 -0.28 14.19 7.32
CA PHE A 82 -0.12 12.77 7.64
C PHE A 82 -1.40 12.15 8.23
N VAL A 83 -2.09 12.87 9.12
CA VAL A 83 -3.41 12.44 9.66
C VAL A 83 -4.44 12.34 8.53
N SER A 84 -4.47 13.31 7.63
CA SER A 84 -5.34 13.29 6.45
C SER A 84 -5.05 12.10 5.54
N LEU A 85 -3.77 11.81 5.30
CA LEU A 85 -3.35 10.63 4.54
C LEU A 85 -3.85 9.34 5.20
N CYS A 86 -3.69 9.19 6.53
CA CYS A 86 -4.17 8.00 7.24
C CYS A 86 -5.69 7.83 7.10
N ASN A 87 -6.46 8.91 7.21
CA ASN A 87 -7.92 8.88 7.03
C ASN A 87 -8.31 8.53 5.60
N ASP A 88 -7.62 9.09 4.62
CA ASP A 88 -7.85 8.77 3.21
C ASP A 88 -7.51 7.30 2.93
N PHE A 89 -6.49 6.75 3.59
CA PHE A 89 -6.09 5.35 3.47
C PHE A 89 -7.15 4.37 3.97
N ILE A 90 -7.83 4.70 5.08
CA ILE A 90 -8.97 3.91 5.58
C ILE A 90 -10.08 3.87 4.52
N LYS A 91 -10.44 5.02 3.96
CA LYS A 91 -11.48 5.12 2.91
C LYS A 91 -11.11 4.37 1.64
N ILE A 92 -9.84 4.41 1.26
CA ILE A 92 -9.34 3.64 0.11
C ILE A 92 -9.54 2.16 0.38
N ASN A 93 -9.11 1.64 1.54
CA ASN A 93 -9.30 0.24 1.89
C ASN A 93 -10.77 -0.18 1.90
N GLU A 94 -11.65 0.59 2.53
CA GLU A 94 -13.10 0.32 2.47
C GLU A 94 -13.64 0.23 1.03
N ALA A 95 -13.10 1.05 0.12
CA ALA A 95 -13.52 1.05 -1.28
C ALA A 95 -12.92 -0.11 -2.09
N ILE A 96 -11.69 -0.56 -1.81
CA ILE A 96 -10.96 -1.53 -2.65
C ILE A 96 -10.98 -2.97 -2.11
N GLU A 97 -11.23 -3.16 -0.81
CA GLU A 97 -11.32 -4.50 -0.19
C GLU A 97 -12.40 -5.39 -0.83
N PRO A 98 -13.62 -4.92 -1.18
CA PRO A 98 -14.61 -5.74 -1.88
C PRO A 98 -14.14 -6.27 -3.24
N PHE A 99 -13.14 -5.63 -3.84
CA PHE A 99 -12.55 -6.01 -5.12
C PHE A 99 -11.29 -6.87 -4.96
N GLY A 100 -11.00 -7.34 -3.75
CA GLY A 100 -9.85 -8.21 -3.49
C GLY A 100 -8.52 -7.46 -3.49
N TRP A 101 -8.51 -6.17 -3.18
CA TRP A 101 -7.30 -5.37 -3.04
C TRP A 101 -7.20 -4.77 -1.64
N ARG A 102 -5.99 -4.50 -1.18
CA ARG A 102 -5.72 -3.78 0.06
C ARG A 102 -4.52 -2.88 -0.12
N ALA A 103 -4.64 -1.67 0.39
CA ALA A 103 -3.53 -0.76 0.56
C ALA A 103 -2.89 -1.04 1.93
N GLU A 104 -1.60 -1.32 1.91
CA GLU A 104 -0.80 -1.68 3.08
C GLU A 104 0.25 -0.60 3.36
N ARG A 105 0.76 -0.61 4.59
CA ARG A 105 1.81 0.31 5.04
C ARG A 105 2.77 -0.36 6.00
N SER A 106 4.04 0.05 5.98
CA SER A 106 5.07 -0.51 6.86
C SER A 106 4.94 -0.06 8.32
N GLY A 107 4.21 1.02 8.59
CA GLY A 107 4.09 1.59 9.92
C GLY A 107 3.23 2.85 10.00
N GLY A 108 3.45 3.65 11.04
CA GLY A 108 2.65 4.82 11.41
C GLY A 108 3.41 6.15 11.34
N THR A 109 4.52 6.22 10.61
CA THR A 109 5.38 7.41 10.49
C THR A 109 5.37 7.96 9.06
N PRO A 110 5.72 9.26 8.86
CA PRO A 110 5.85 9.84 7.51
C PRO A 110 6.93 9.19 6.63
N ARG A 111 7.87 8.45 7.24
CA ARG A 111 8.94 7.72 6.55
C ARG A 111 8.54 6.31 6.13
N ASP A 112 7.39 5.83 6.58
CA ASP A 112 6.89 4.52 6.24
C ASP A 112 6.46 4.46 4.77
N ASN A 113 6.58 3.26 4.21
CA ASN A 113 6.20 2.97 2.84
C ASN A 113 4.76 2.47 2.79
N TYR A 114 4.12 2.76 1.66
CA TYR A 114 2.75 2.42 1.34
C TYR A 114 2.74 1.70 -0.01
N TRP A 115 1.93 0.64 -0.14
CA TRP A 115 1.82 -0.16 -1.36
C TRP A 115 0.41 -0.76 -1.50
N LEU A 116 0.13 -1.34 -2.67
CA LEU A 116 -1.09 -2.11 -2.92
C LEU A 116 -0.75 -3.59 -2.99
N SER A 117 -1.63 -4.43 -2.43
CA SER A 117 -1.53 -5.88 -2.46
C SER A 117 -2.89 -6.49 -2.77
N PRO A 118 -2.94 -7.60 -3.51
CA PRO A 118 -4.16 -8.39 -3.63
C PRO A 118 -4.47 -9.12 -2.32
N LEU A 119 -5.74 -9.18 -1.94
CA LEU A 119 -6.24 -9.99 -0.83
C LEU A 119 -6.28 -11.46 -1.25
N GLY A 120 -5.62 -12.33 -0.48
CA GLY A 120 -5.57 -13.78 -0.74
C GLY A 120 -4.19 -14.35 -1.07
N GLY A 121 -3.12 -13.55 -1.00
CA GLY A 121 -1.73 -14.05 -1.05
C GLY A 121 -1.23 -14.46 0.33
N GLY A 122 -1.28 -15.76 0.63
CA GLY A 122 -0.66 -16.42 1.78
C GLY A 122 -0.11 -17.78 1.37
#